data_AF-A0A8I0HEN3-F1
#
_entry.id   AF-A0A8I0HEN3-F1
#
_cell.length_a   1.000
_cell.length_b   1.000
_cell.length_c   1.000
_cell.angle_alpha   90.00
_cell.angle_beta   90.00
_cell.angle_gamma   90.00
#
_symmetry.space_group_name_H-M   'P 1'
#
loop_
_entity.id
_entity.type
_entity.pdbx_description
1 polymer ?
#
loop_
_entity_poly.entity_id
_entity_poly.type
_entity_poly.pdbx_seq_one_letter_code
_entity_poly.pdbx_strand_id
1 'polypeptide(L)' 'REILDRVELTEKMGVCLDTCHVSDAGYDIIHDLDGVLTEFDRVIGLERLRAIHLNDSLNPCGAHKDRHARIGEGCIG' A
#
# COMPACT_ATOMS: atom_id res chain seq x y z
N ARG A 1 -9.20 3.58 -9.05
CA ARG A 1 -10.27 2.55 -8.94
C ARG A 1 -10.57 1.83 -10.27
N GLU A 2 -10.03 2.27 -11.41
CA GLU A 2 -10.46 1.82 -12.75
C GLU A 2 -10.53 0.30 -12.99
N ILE A 3 -9.59 -0.48 -12.46
CA ILE A 3 -9.60 -1.94 -12.63
C ILE A 3 -10.81 -2.56 -11.91
N LEU A 4 -11.06 -2.16 -10.65
CA LEU A 4 -12.18 -2.68 -9.86
C LEU A 4 -13.53 -2.34 -10.50
N ASP A 5 -13.64 -1.16 -11.11
CA ASP A 5 -14.87 -0.69 -11.76
C ASP A 5 -15.23 -1.47 -13.04
N ARG A 6 -14.29 -2.22 -13.61
CA ARG A 6 -14.47 -2.99 -14.85
C ARG A 6 -14.67 -4.48 -14.63
N VAL A 7 -14.62 -4.96 -13.38
CA VAL A 7 -14.81 -6.37 -13.04
C VAL A 7 -16.28 -6.64 -12.75
N GLU A 8 -16.86 -7.68 -13.36
CA GLU A 8 -18.26 -8.06 -13.12
C GLU A 8 -18.49 -8.66 -11.73
N LEU A 9 -17.60 -9.57 -11.30
CA LEU A 9 -17.67 -10.27 -10.00
C LEU A 9 -16.97 -9.49 -8.88
N THR A 10 -17.43 -8.26 -8.63
CA THR A 10 -16.78 -7.33 -7.69
C THR A 10 -16.67 -7.86 -6.25
N GLU A 11 -17.55 -8.77 -5.84
CA GLU A 11 -17.56 -9.41 -4.52
C GLU A 11 -16.45 -10.45 -4.35
N LYS A 12 -15.86 -10.91 -5.45
CA LYS A 12 -14.70 -11.80 -5.46
C LYS A 12 -13.37 -11.05 -5.44
N MET A 13 -13.41 -9.72 -5.52
CA MET A 13 -12.22 -8.88 -5.58
C MET A 13 -11.85 -8.32 -4.20
N GLY A 14 -10.55 -8.36 -3.90
CA GLY A 14 -9.92 -7.71 -2.76
C GLY A 14 -8.62 -7.03 -3.16
N VAL A 15 -8.08 -6.21 -2.28
CA VAL A 15 -6.80 -5.51 -2.45
C VAL A 15 -5.84 -5.95 -1.35
N CYS A 16 -4.58 -6.19 -1.74
CA CYS A 16 -3.47 -6.35 -0.82
C CYS A 16 -2.70 -5.02 -0.77
N LEU A 17 -2.42 -4.52 0.43
CA LEU A 17 -1.59 -3.35 0.64
C LEU A 17 -0.16 -3.80 0.95
N ASP A 18 0.81 -3.39 0.13
CA ASP A 18 2.22 -3.69 0.36
C ASP A 18 2.94 -2.43 0.84
N THR A 19 3.46 -2.46 2.07
CA THR A 19 4.04 -1.26 2.70
C THR A 19 5.29 -0.74 1.98
N CYS A 20 6.10 -1.64 1.40
CA CYS A 20 7.25 -1.23 0.59
C CYS A 20 6.77 -0.50 -0.67
N HIS A 21 5.78 -1.05 -1.36
CA HIS A 21 5.30 -0.47 -2.62
C HIS A 21 4.57 0.86 -2.41
N VAL A 22 3.80 0.96 -1.33
CA VAL A 22 3.08 2.19 -0.96
C VAL A 22 4.08 3.31 -0.66
N SER A 23 5.11 3.04 0.15
CA SER A 23 6.20 4.00 0.41
C SER A 23 6.96 4.35 -0.88
N ASP A 24 7.36 3.36 -1.69
CA ASP A 24 8.08 3.58 -2.95
C ASP A 24 7.27 4.38 -3.97
N ALA A 25 5.94 4.36 -3.89
CA ALA A 25 5.03 5.16 -4.72
C ALA A 25 4.83 6.60 -4.21
N GLY A 26 5.39 6.95 -3.05
CA GLY A 26 5.37 8.30 -2.48
C GLY A 26 4.35 8.54 -1.37
N TYR A 27 3.68 7.49 -0.87
CA TYR A 27 2.75 7.62 0.25
C TYR A 27 3.50 7.51 1.58
N ASP A 28 3.39 8.56 2.41
CA ASP A 28 4.10 8.64 3.69
C ASP A 28 3.43 7.80 4.78
N ILE A 29 3.73 6.51 4.81
CA ILE A 29 3.26 5.59 5.85
C ILE A 29 4.05 5.68 7.16
N ILE A 30 5.13 6.46 7.20
CA ILE A 30 5.99 6.62 8.38
C ILE A 30 5.41 7.72 9.28
N HIS A 31 5.07 8.86 8.69
CA HIS A 31 4.61 10.04 9.44
C HIS A 31 3.11 10.31 9.29
N ASP A 32 2.44 9.74 8.29
CA ASP A 32 1.02 9.98 8.00
C ASP A 32 0.27 8.71 7.56
N LEU A 33 0.39 7.64 8.35
CA LEU A 33 -0.32 6.40 8.08
C LEU A 33 -1.84 6.61 8.01
N ASP A 34 -2.40 7.43 8.90
CA ASP A 34 -3.85 7.72 8.93
C ASP A 34 -4.30 8.42 7.65
N GLY A 35 -3.51 9.36 7.11
CA GLY A 35 -3.79 10.01 5.82
C GLY A 35 -3.76 9.02 4.66
N VAL A 36 -2.77 8.11 4.63
CA VAL A 36 -2.69 7.05 3.61
C VAL A 36 -3.89 6.11 3.68
N LEU A 37 -4.29 5.67 4.87
CA LEU A 37 -5.44 4.79 5.06
C LEU A 37 -6.78 5.50 4.76
N THR A 38 -6.88 6.79 5.08
CA THR A 38 -8.05 7.60 4.74
C THR A 38 -8.20 7.73 3.22
N GLU A 39 -7.09 7.98 2.50
CA GLU A 39 -7.10 8.02 1.04
C GLU A 39 -7.43 6.65 0.43
N PHE A 40 -6.89 5.57 1.00
CA PHE A 40 -7.23 4.21 0.60
C PHE A 40 -8.73 3.94 0.77
N ASP A 41 -9.32 4.26 1.92
CA ASP A 41 -10.75 4.07 2.18
C ASP A 41 -11.60 4.87 1.19
N ARG A 42 -11.23 6.13 0.95
CA ARG A 42 -11.93 7.02 0.02
C ARG A 42 -11.93 6.50 -1.42
N VAL A 43 -10.82 5.90 -1.88
CA VAL A 43 -10.64 5.50 -3.28
C VAL A 43 -11.01 4.05 -3.54
N ILE A 44 -10.70 3.15 -2.60
CA ILE A 44 -10.83 1.70 -2.73
C ILE A 44 -11.86 1.12 -1.76
N GLY A 45 -11.92 1.63 -0.53
CA GLY A 45 -12.74 1.10 0.56
C GLY A 45 -11.97 0.09 1.42
N LEU A 46 -11.89 0.34 2.73
CA LEU A 46 -11.19 -0.53 3.68
C LEU A 46 -11.82 -1.92 3.78
N GLU A 47 -13.11 -2.06 3.46
CA GLU A 47 -13.79 -3.35 3.40
C GLU A 47 -13.21 -4.30 2.32
N ARG A 48 -12.46 -3.75 1.36
CA ARG A 48 -11.76 -4.50 0.31
C ARG A 48 -10.32 -4.84 0.66
N LEU A 49 -9.76 -4.32 1.74
CA LEU A 49 -8.41 -4.69 2.19
C LEU A 49 -8.46 -6.11 2.77
N ARG A 50 -7.84 -7.07 2.06
CA ARG A 50 -7.87 -8.50 2.44
C ARG A 50 -6.54 -9.02 2.96
N ALA A 51 -5.45 -8.33 2.66
CA ALA A 51 -4.11 -8.71 3.07
C ALA A 51 -3.21 -7.48 3.18
N ILE A 52 -2.18 -7.60 4.01
CA ILE A 52 -1.08 -6.66 4.08
C ILE A 52 0.19 -7.46 3.85
N HIS A 53 0.99 -7.05 2.87
CA HIS A 53 2.38 -7.43 2.79
C HIS A 53 3.16 -6.41 3.61
N LEU A 54 3.59 -6.85 4.80
CA LEU A 54 4.38 -6.02 5.68
C LEU A 54 5.84 -6.21 5.31
N ASN A 55 6.35 -5.28 4.51
CA ASN A 55 7.72 -5.21 4.03
C ASN A 55 8.32 -3.85 4.37
N ASP A 56 9.55 -3.84 4.85
CA ASP A 56 10.34 -2.60 4.88
C ASP A 56 10.91 -2.35 3.46
N SER A 57 11.43 -1.15 3.19
CA SER A 57 12.02 -0.76 1.89
C SER A 57 13.50 -0.42 2.06
N LEU A 58 14.35 -0.92 1.15
CA LEU A 58 15.75 -0.51 1.07
C LEU A 58 15.94 0.93 0.55
N ASN A 59 14.85 1.65 0.23
CA ASN A 59 14.92 2.96 -0.42
C ASN A 59 14.05 4.00 0.31
N PRO A 60 14.41 5.30 0.21
CA PRO A 60 13.54 6.38 0.66
C PRO A 60 12.17 6.38 -0.05
N CYS A 61 11.17 6.96 0.61
CA CYS A 61 9.83 7.16 0.05
C CYS A 61 9.89 7.84 -1.33
N GLY A 62 9.13 7.33 -2.30
CA GLY A 62 9.08 7.83 -3.68
C GLY A 62 10.23 7.37 -4.59
N ALA A 63 11.02 6.37 -4.21
CA ALA A 63 12.17 5.91 -5.01
C ALA A 63 11.80 5.05 -6.25
N HIS A 64 10.59 4.47 -6.30
CA HIS A 64 10.12 3.62 -7.39
C HIS A 64 11.07 2.45 -7.75
N LYS A 65 11.56 1.70 -6.74
CA LYS A 65 12.54 0.63 -6.92
C LYS A 65 12.00 -0.76 -6.60
N ASP A 66 11.04 -0.87 -5.67
CA ASP A 66 10.50 -2.13 -5.17
C ASP A 66 11.63 -3.08 -4.72
N ARG A 67 12.30 -2.71 -3.63
CA ARG A 67 13.36 -3.52 -3.01
C ARG A 67 13.07 -3.67 -1.54
N HIS A 68 12.55 -4.83 -1.17
CA HIS A 68 12.15 -5.13 0.19
C HIS A 68 13.38 -5.25 1.08
N ALA A 69 13.25 -4.74 2.30
CA ALA A 69 14.15 -4.98 3.41
C ALA A 69 13.46 -5.89 4.44
N ARG A 70 14.26 -6.48 5.33
CA ARG A 70 13.71 -7.06 6.56
C ARG A 70 13.12 -5.94 7.41
N ILE A 71 12.13 -6.28 8.23
CA ILE A 71 11.50 -5.33 9.16
C ILE A 71 12.57 -4.73 10.09
N GLY A 72 12.65 -3.40 10.16
CA GLY A 72 13.64 -2.72 10.98
C GLY A 72 14.98 -2.45 10.30
N GLU A 73 15.17 -2.89 9.05
CA GLU A 73 16.46 -2.84 8.33
C GLU A 73 16.43 -1.93 7.10
N GLY A 74 15.35 -1.19 6.88
CA GLY A 74 15.14 -0.29 5.74
C GLY A 74 14.85 1.16 6.12
N CYS A 75 14.19 1.86 5.20
CA CYS A 75 13.86 3.28 5.30
C CYS A 75 12.45 3.55 5.83
N ILE A 76 11.60 2.52 6.00
CA ILE A 76 10.27 2.69 6.59
C ILE A 76 10.37 2.66 8.12
N GLY A 77 11.17 1.78 8.69
CA GLY A 77 11.34 1.70 10.14
C GLY A 77 11.86 0.38 10.64
#